data_AF-H6V4B9-F1
#
_entry.id   AF-H6V4B9-F1
#
_cell.length_a   1.000
_cell.length_b   1.000
_cell.length_c   1.000
_cell.angle_alpha   90.00
_cell.angle_beta   90.00
_cell.angle_gamma   90.00
#
_symmetry.space_group_name_H-M   'P 1'
#
loop_
_entity.id
_entity.type
_entity.pdbx_description
1 polymer ?
#
loop_
_entity_poly.entity_id
_entity_poly.type
_entity_poly.pdbx_seq_one_letter_code
_entity_poly.pdbx_strand_id
1 'polypeptide(L)'
;VKDLDFGYGQILIRDGKGAKDRVTVLPEKLAEPLKQQMQRTRQLHDLDVREGYGEVHLPHALARKYPRAGYEWSWQYIFASKNRSADPEDGVIRRHHLDESVLQRAIRKATRTAGINKPVHCHTLRHSFATHLL
;
A
#
# COMPACT_ATOMS: atom_id res chain seq x y z
N VAL A 1 0.68 -0.45 -7.41
CA VAL A 1 1.73 0.48 -7.90
C VAL A 1 1.12 1.59 -8.73
N LYS A 2 0.25 1.24 -9.69
CA LYS A 2 -0.39 2.14 -10.67
C LYS A 2 -1.19 3.31 -10.11
N ASP A 3 -1.42 3.34 -8.80
CA ASP A 3 -2.28 4.32 -8.15
C ASP A 3 -1.51 5.57 -7.65
N LEU A 4 -0.17 5.59 -7.79
CA LEU A 4 0.65 6.78 -7.58
C LEU A 4 0.90 7.51 -8.90
N ASP A 5 0.55 8.79 -8.94
CA ASP A 5 0.85 9.69 -10.04
C ASP A 5 1.82 10.77 -9.58
N PHE A 6 3.10 10.61 -9.95
CA PHE A 6 4.14 11.58 -9.64
C PHE A 6 4.09 12.83 -10.53
N GLY A 7 3.46 12.75 -11.70
CA GLY A 7 3.37 13.88 -12.64
C GLY A 7 2.36 14.92 -12.15
N TYR A 8 1.20 14.46 -11.69
CA TYR A 8 0.18 15.31 -11.10
C TYR A 8 0.29 15.48 -9.58
N GLY A 9 1.20 14.77 -8.92
CA GLY A 9 1.35 14.81 -7.47
C GLY A 9 0.10 14.28 -6.76
N GLN A 10 -0.40 13.12 -7.20
CA GLN A 10 -1.68 12.57 -6.77
C GLN A 10 -1.58 11.08 -6.39
N ILE A 11 -2.48 10.65 -5.52
CA ILE A 11 -2.69 9.26 -5.14
C ILE A 11 -4.15 8.93 -5.40
N LEU A 12 -4.41 7.93 -6.24
CA LEU A 12 -5.73 7.36 -6.45
C LEU A 12 -6.02 6.33 -5.35
N ILE A 13 -7.09 6.53 -4.60
CA ILE A 13 -7.58 5.56 -3.62
C ILE A 13 -8.81 4.89 -4.23
N ARG A 14 -8.66 3.62 -4.58
CA ARG A 14 -9.73 2.80 -5.13
C ARG A 14 -10.67 2.32 -4.04
N ASP A 15 -11.94 2.15 -4.41
CA ASP A 15 -12.97 1.57 -3.53
C ASP A 15 -13.03 2.25 -2.15
N GLY A 16 -13.00 3.59 -2.17
CA GLY A 16 -13.20 4.38 -0.96
C GLY A 16 -14.62 4.20 -0.39
N LYS A 17 -14.92 4.94 0.70
CA LYS A 17 -16.24 4.90 1.35
C LYS A 17 -17.36 5.07 0.31
N GLY A 18 -18.25 4.08 0.20
CA GLY A 18 -19.37 4.07 -0.76
C GLY A 18 -19.00 3.55 -2.16
N ALA A 19 -17.94 2.75 -2.28
CA ALA A 19 -17.45 2.17 -3.54
C ALA A 19 -17.08 3.22 -4.60
N LYS A 20 -16.56 4.36 -4.14
CA LYS A 20 -16.13 5.47 -5.00
C LYS A 20 -14.63 5.68 -4.90
N ASP A 21 -14.02 5.78 -6.06
CA ASP A 21 -12.63 6.19 -6.19
C ASP A 21 -12.48 7.65 -5.77
N ARG A 22 -11.37 7.98 -5.11
CA ARG A 22 -11.03 9.34 -4.71
C ARG A 22 -9.57 9.63 -4.96
N VAL A 23 -9.25 10.88 -5.25
CA VAL A 23 -7.87 11.35 -5.38
C VAL A 23 -7.48 12.11 -4.11
N THR A 24 -6.24 11.92 -3.66
CA THR A 24 -5.64 12.73 -2.59
C THR A 24 -4.26 13.23 -3.04
N VAL A 25 -3.75 14.24 -2.35
CA VAL A 25 -2.44 14.85 -2.64
C VAL A 25 -1.28 13.88 -2.34
N LEU A 26 -0.27 13.90 -3.21
CA LEU A 26 1.05 13.33 -2.96
C LEU A 26 2.06 14.48 -2.75
N PRO A 27 2.56 14.68 -1.52
CA PRO A 27 3.57 15.70 -1.27
C PRO A 27 4.85 15.45 -2.06
N GLU A 28 5.38 16.48 -2.73
CA GLU A 28 6.61 16.40 -3.54
C GLU A 28 7.80 15.85 -2.74
N LYS A 29 7.92 16.22 -1.46
CA LYS A 29 8.96 15.75 -0.55
C LYS A 29 8.98 14.21 -0.38
N LEU A 30 7.85 13.53 -0.65
CA LEU A 30 7.74 12.07 -0.56
C LEU A 30 7.95 11.39 -1.91
N ALA A 31 8.10 12.13 -3.02
CA ALA A 31 8.25 11.54 -4.34
C ALA A 31 9.48 10.64 -4.43
N GLU A 32 10.65 11.15 -4.04
CA GLU A 32 11.90 10.39 -4.12
C GLU A 32 11.96 9.20 -3.14
N PRO A 33 11.61 9.37 -1.84
CA PRO A 33 11.49 8.22 -0.94
C PRO A 33 10.55 7.13 -1.43
N LEU A 34 9.42 7.48 -2.06
CA LEU A 34 8.48 6.52 -2.61
C LEU A 34 9.03 5.81 -3.85
N LYS A 35 9.73 6.50 -4.74
CA LYS A 35 10.41 5.87 -5.89
C LYS A 35 11.43 4.83 -5.43
N GLN A 36 12.22 5.14 -4.40
CA GLN A 36 13.17 4.19 -3.81
C GLN A 36 12.46 2.99 -3.19
N GLN A 37 11.34 3.21 -2.49
CA GLN A 37 10.53 2.12 -1.96
C GLN A 37 9.97 1.23 -3.09
N MET A 38 9.47 1.84 -4.17
CA MET A 38 8.97 1.10 -5.33
C MET A 38 10.07 0.27 -5.99
N GLN A 39 11.31 0.78 -6.09
CA GLN A 39 12.43 0.01 -6.61
C GLN A 39 12.74 -1.22 -5.75
N ARG A 40 12.77 -1.07 -4.42
CA ARG A 40 12.96 -2.20 -3.50
C ARG A 40 11.87 -3.25 -3.64
N THR A 41 10.62 -2.80 -3.69
CA THR A 41 9.48 -3.72 -3.85
C THR A 41 9.47 -4.39 -5.22
N ARG A 42 9.97 -3.70 -6.27
CA ARG A 42 10.13 -4.29 -7.61
C ARG A 42 11.16 -5.41 -7.60
N GLN A 43 12.31 -5.21 -6.96
CA GLN A 43 13.33 -6.25 -6.82
C GLN A 43 12.78 -7.49 -6.10
N LEU A 44 11.98 -7.27 -5.06
CA LEU A 44 11.32 -8.35 -4.32
C LEU A 44 10.31 -9.10 -5.19
N HIS A 45 9.50 -8.38 -5.96
CA HIS A 45 8.55 -8.95 -6.92
C HIS A 45 9.25 -9.77 -8.01
N ASP A 46 10.33 -9.22 -8.59
CA ASP A 46 11.10 -9.91 -9.62
C ASP A 46 11.70 -11.23 -9.10
N LEU A 47 12.09 -11.28 -7.82
CA LEU A 47 12.52 -12.50 -7.15
C LEU A 47 11.36 -13.50 -6.97
N ASP A 48 10.22 -13.02 -6.47
CA ASP A 48 9.03 -13.85 -6.29
C ASP A 48 8.58 -14.50 -7.60
N VAL A 49 8.57 -13.74 -8.71
CA VAL A 49 8.21 -14.25 -10.04
C VAL A 49 9.20 -15.32 -10.52
N ARG A 50 10.50 -15.12 -10.31
CA ARG A 50 11.54 -16.12 -10.68
C ARG A 50 11.39 -17.43 -9.91
N GLU A 51 10.90 -17.37 -8.67
CA GLU A 51 10.62 -18.52 -7.83
C GLU A 51 9.26 -19.18 -8.13
N GLY A 52 8.50 -18.69 -9.11
CA GLY A 52 7.19 -19.23 -9.50
C GLY A 52 6.00 -18.64 -8.72
N TYR A 53 6.24 -17.59 -7.93
CA TYR A 53 5.21 -16.84 -7.21
C TYR A 53 4.97 -15.49 -7.92
N GLY A 54 4.81 -14.40 -7.16
CA GLY A 54 4.66 -13.05 -7.71
C GLY A 54 3.24 -12.68 -8.11
N GLU A 55 2.27 -13.57 -7.91
CA GLU A 55 0.86 -13.21 -8.07
C GLU A 55 0.38 -12.37 -6.87
N VAL A 56 -0.32 -11.27 -7.13
CA VAL A 56 -1.10 -10.53 -6.14
C VAL A 56 -2.57 -10.92 -6.21
N HIS A 57 -3.27 -10.87 -5.08
CA HIS A 57 -4.72 -11.06 -5.07
C HIS A 57 -5.41 -10.01 -5.94
N LEU A 58 -6.35 -10.48 -6.77
CA LEU A 58 -7.23 -9.64 -7.57
C LEU A 58 -8.68 -10.04 -7.32
N PRO A 59 -9.61 -9.06 -7.24
CA PRO A 59 -11.03 -9.37 -7.16
C PRO A 59 -11.48 -10.31 -8.29
N HIS A 60 -12.33 -11.30 -7.98
CA HIS A 60 -12.73 -12.36 -8.92
C HIS A 60 -13.11 -11.88 -10.33
N ALA A 61 -13.81 -10.75 -10.45
CA ALA A 61 -14.19 -10.19 -11.75
C ALA A 61 -12.97 -9.73 -12.56
N LEU A 62 -11.98 -9.11 -11.91
CA LEU A 62 -10.74 -8.67 -12.54
C LEU A 62 -9.81 -9.85 -12.85
N ALA A 63 -9.67 -10.82 -11.93
CA ALA A 63 -8.87 -12.01 -12.14
C ALA A 63 -9.34 -12.82 -13.36
N ARG A 64 -10.66 -12.98 -13.53
CA ARG A 64 -11.24 -13.65 -14.72
C ARG A 64 -11.00 -12.87 -16.01
N LYS A 65 -11.13 -11.55 -15.97
CA LYS A 65 -10.97 -10.69 -17.17
C LYS A 65 -9.51 -10.56 -17.59
N TYR A 66 -8.59 -10.53 -16.62
CA TYR A 66 -7.15 -10.33 -16.84
C TYR A 66 -6.35 -11.35 -16.02
N PRO A 67 -6.23 -12.60 -16.48
CA PRO A 67 -5.65 -13.69 -15.68
C PRO A 67 -4.16 -13.50 -15.37
N ARG A 68 -3.43 -12.68 -16.15
CA ARG A 68 -2.00 -12.38 -15.90
C ARG A 68 -1.76 -11.08 -15.15
N ALA A 69 -2.80 -10.29 -14.89
CA ALA A 69 -2.66 -9.01 -14.22
C ALA A 69 -2.06 -9.15 -12.81
N GLY A 70 -2.29 -10.29 -12.15
CA GLY A 70 -1.75 -10.56 -10.82
C GLY A 70 -0.21 -10.58 -10.76
N TYR A 71 0.46 -10.85 -11.88
CA TYR A 71 1.93 -10.88 -11.97
C TYR A 71 2.53 -9.56 -12.48
N GLU A 72 1.69 -8.67 -13.01
CA GLU A 72 2.14 -7.40 -13.53
C GLU A 72 2.53 -6.45 -12.38
N TRP A 73 3.64 -5.73 -12.58
CA TRP A 73 4.16 -4.77 -11.62
C TRP A 73 3.13 -3.69 -11.23
N SER A 74 2.29 -3.28 -12.18
CA SER A 74 1.25 -2.25 -12.00
C SER A 74 0.27 -2.59 -10.86
N TRP A 75 -0.02 -3.87 -10.65
CA TRP A 75 -0.98 -4.38 -9.67
C TRP A 75 -0.38 -4.70 -8.30
N GLN A 76 0.95 -4.74 -8.18
CA GLN A 76 1.61 -5.07 -6.91
C GLN A 76 1.39 -4.00 -5.83
N TYR A 77 1.47 -4.40 -4.56
CA TYR A 77 1.52 -3.45 -3.45
C TYR A 77 2.85 -2.69 -3.43
N ILE A 78 2.82 -1.39 -3.11
CA ILE A 78 4.05 -0.60 -2.94
C ILE A 78 4.74 -0.93 -1.61
N PHE A 79 3.93 -1.16 -0.57
CA PHE A 79 4.37 -1.59 0.76
C PHE A 79 4.01 -3.06 0.93
N ALA A 80 4.80 -3.94 0.33
CA ALA A 80 4.60 -5.38 0.41
C ALA A 80 5.11 -5.95 1.74
N SER A 81 4.48 -7.01 2.21
CA SER A 81 4.89 -7.77 3.40
C SER A 81 6.29 -8.35 3.19
N LYS A 82 7.03 -8.54 4.30
CA LYS A 82 8.36 -9.17 4.27
C LYS A 82 8.29 -10.63 3.82
N ASN A 83 7.23 -11.34 4.20
CA ASN A 83 7.04 -12.76 3.91
C ASN A 83 5.84 -12.97 2.98
N ARG A 84 5.91 -14.02 2.17
CA ARG A 84 4.74 -14.58 1.48
C ARG A 84 3.87 -15.34 2.47
N SER A 85 2.58 -15.45 2.18
CA SER A 85 1.64 -16.29 2.92
C SER A 85 0.65 -16.94 1.97
N ALA A 86 0.05 -18.03 2.40
CA ALA A 86 -1.11 -18.58 1.70
C ALA A 86 -2.29 -17.61 1.84
N ASP A 87 -2.93 -17.28 0.73
CA ASP A 87 -4.14 -16.50 0.70
C ASP A 87 -5.28 -17.31 1.37
N PRO A 88 -6.03 -16.75 2.33
CA PRO A 88 -7.10 -17.49 3.00
C PRO A 88 -8.27 -17.87 2.08
N GLU A 89 -8.45 -17.19 0.94
CA GLU A 89 -9.58 -17.46 0.04
C GLU A 89 -9.35 -18.66 -0.87
N ASP A 90 -8.13 -18.83 -1.39
CA ASP A 90 -7.81 -19.85 -2.40
C ASP A 90 -6.53 -20.66 -2.13
N GLY A 91 -5.82 -20.36 -1.03
CA GLY A 91 -4.62 -21.08 -0.60
C GLY A 91 -3.35 -20.77 -1.41
N VAL A 92 -3.42 -19.91 -2.42
CA VAL A 92 -2.27 -19.60 -3.27
C VAL A 92 -1.26 -18.78 -2.49
N ILE A 93 0.02 -19.11 -2.63
CA ILE A 93 1.10 -18.38 -1.94
C ILE A 93 1.36 -17.06 -2.66
N ARG A 94 1.05 -15.95 -1.98
CA ARG A 94 1.18 -14.59 -2.50
C ARG A 94 1.85 -13.68 -1.49
N ARG A 95 2.27 -12.50 -1.96
CA ARG A 95 2.78 -11.44 -1.07
C ARG A 95 1.69 -10.40 -0.85
N HIS A 96 1.18 -10.34 0.38
CA HIS A 96 0.20 -9.32 0.77
C HIS A 96 0.85 -7.98 1.05
N HIS A 97 0.03 -6.95 1.29
CA HIS A 97 0.52 -5.69 1.81
C HIS A 97 1.09 -5.85 3.22
N LEU A 98 1.86 -4.86 3.66
CA LEU A 98 2.32 -4.76 5.04
C LEU A 98 1.12 -4.79 6.00
N ASP A 99 1.24 -5.60 7.05
CA ASP A 99 0.20 -5.72 8.07
C ASP A 99 -0.05 -4.38 8.78
N GLU A 100 -1.32 -4.02 8.97
CA GLU A 100 -1.72 -2.73 9.52
C GLU A 100 -1.19 -2.50 10.96
N SER A 101 -1.04 -3.58 11.73
CA SER A 101 -0.53 -3.50 13.10
C SER A 101 0.91 -2.97 13.14
N VAL A 102 1.68 -3.15 12.06
CA VAL A 102 3.04 -2.61 11.95
C VAL A 102 3.00 -1.09 12.02
N LEU A 103 2.11 -0.45 11.25
CA LEU A 103 1.95 1.00 11.23
C LEU A 103 1.38 1.50 12.56
N GLN A 104 0.37 0.82 13.12
CA GLN A 104 -0.23 1.18 14.40
C GLN A 104 0.80 1.16 15.55
N ARG A 105 1.63 0.10 15.62
CA ARG A 105 2.72 0.00 16.60
C ARG A 105 3.77 1.09 16.40
N ALA A 106 4.13 1.39 15.15
CA ALA A 106 5.09 2.44 14.83
C ALA A 106 4.62 3.82 15.30
N ILE A 107 3.35 4.17 15.03
CA ILE A 107 2.74 5.43 15.50
C ILE A 107 2.72 5.50 17.02
N ARG A 108 2.31 4.41 17.70
CA ARG A 108 2.29 4.36 19.16
C ARG A 108 3.69 4.57 19.76
N LYS A 109 4.71 3.95 19.18
CA LYS A 109 6.11 4.14 19.59
C LYS A 109 6.56 5.58 19.37
N ALA A 110 6.33 6.15 18.17
CA ALA A 110 6.71 7.51 17.83
C ALA A 110 6.03 8.55 18.75
N THR A 111 4.75 8.36 19.06
CA THR A 111 3.97 9.23 19.97
C THR A 111 4.60 9.27 21.36
N ARG A 112 4.95 8.10 21.91
CA ARG A 112 5.62 7.98 23.20
C ARG A 112 7.00 8.64 23.19
N THR A 113 7.80 8.38 22.16
CA THR A 113 9.15 8.96 22.03
C THR A 113 9.11 10.48 21.87
N ALA A 114 8.08 11.02 21.22
CA ALA A 114 7.87 12.46 21.05
C ALA A 114 7.32 13.16 22.30
N GLY A 115 7.04 12.44 23.40
CA GLY A 115 6.46 13.02 24.62
C GLY A 115 5.02 13.51 24.45
N ILE A 116 4.28 12.99 23.47
CA ILE A 116 2.90 13.39 23.22
C ILE A 116 1.98 12.60 24.17
N ASN A 117 1.39 13.30 25.13
CA ASN A 117 0.56 12.67 26.16
C ASN A 117 -0.87 12.31 25.68
N LYS A 118 -1.33 12.88 24.57
CA LYS A 118 -2.63 12.54 23.98
C LYS A 118 -2.56 11.25 23.16
N PRO A 119 -3.62 10.42 23.12
CA PRO A 119 -3.65 9.24 22.24
C PRO A 119 -3.57 9.64 20.76
N VAL A 120 -2.60 9.10 20.02
CA VAL A 120 -2.43 9.34 18.58
C VAL A 120 -2.48 8.01 17.82
N HIS A 121 -3.32 7.97 16.80
CA HIS A 121 -3.60 6.81 15.94
C HIS A 121 -3.51 7.23 14.47
N CYS A 122 -3.53 6.26 13.53
CA CYS A 122 -3.61 6.56 12.09
C CYS A 122 -4.78 7.52 11.78
N HIS A 123 -5.93 7.30 12.42
CA HIS A 123 -7.11 8.15 12.23
C HIS A 123 -6.89 9.59 12.74
N THR A 124 -6.12 9.78 13.82
CA THR A 124 -5.76 11.11 14.34
C THR A 124 -4.95 11.90 13.31
N LEU A 125 -4.01 11.24 12.62
CA LEU A 125 -3.20 11.87 11.57
C LEU A 125 -4.06 12.29 10.37
N ARG A 126 -4.99 11.42 9.96
CA ARG A 126 -5.96 11.74 8.90
C ARG A 126 -6.83 12.94 9.27
N HIS A 127 -7.33 12.99 10.51
CA HIS A 127 -8.14 14.12 10.97
C HIS A 127 -7.33 15.41 10.96
N SER A 128 -6.10 15.38 11.49
CA SER A 128 -5.19 16.53 11.53
C SER A 128 -4.89 17.07 10.12
N PHE A 129 -4.69 16.18 9.15
CA PHE A 129 -4.51 16.54 7.75
C PHE A 129 -5.73 17.31 7.20
N ALA A 130 -6.93 16.81 7.42
CA ALA A 130 -8.15 17.47 6.96
C ALA A 130 -8.34 18.84 7.63
N THR A 131 -8.12 18.94 8.94
CA THR A 131 -8.30 20.21 9.67
C THR A 131 -7.29 21.28 9.28
N HIS A 132 -6.07 20.91 8.88
CA HIS A 132 -5.05 21.87 8.45
C HIS A 132 -5.21 22.35 7.00
N LEU A 133 -6.10 21.73 6.22
CA LEU A 133 -6.42 22.14 4.85
C LEU A 133 -7.69 23.00 4.76
N LEU A 134 -8.36 23.24 5.89
CA LEU A 134 -9.47 24.18 6.02
C LEU A 134 -8.93 25.57 6.39
#